data_AF-A0A1G7W3E2-F1
#
_entry.id   AF-A0A1G7W3E2-F1
#
_cell.length_a   1.000
_cell.length_b   1.000
_cell.length_c   1.000
_cell.angle_alpha   90.00
_cell.angle_beta   90.00
_cell.angle_gamma   90.00
#
_symmetry.space_group_name_H-M   'P 1'
#
loop_
_entity.id
_entity.type
_entity.pdbx_description
1 polymer ?
#
loop_
_entity_poly.entity_id
_entity_poly.type
_entity_poly.pdbx_seq_one_letter_code
_entity_poly.pdbx_strand_id
1 'polypeptide(L)'
;MITSIMKQWLFINYCGQKIGQLKGANVKETLLNVTTSNLSFIIYGLLLDIYVLLGFRKLWLILIIAIPFEFFVTRPLIKKHIMTIMSVQELEARYKITPRWKRIMFFILAILIVLSSVALFFTIIFSLKFFYD
;
A
#
# COMPACT_ATOMS: atom_id res chain seq x y z
N MET A 1 3.15 10.68 -17.57
CA MET A 1 1.86 10.07 -17.18
C MET A 1 1.94 9.33 -15.84
N ILE A 2 2.83 8.34 -15.69
CA ILE A 2 2.99 7.52 -14.47
C ILE A 2 3.27 8.37 -13.22
N THR A 3 4.17 9.35 -13.30
CA THR A 3 4.47 10.25 -12.16
C THR A 3 3.26 11.02 -11.67
N SER A 4 2.37 11.45 -12.58
CA SER A 4 1.14 12.15 -12.21
C SER A 4 0.17 11.25 -11.46
N ILE A 5 0.03 9.99 -11.91
CA ILE A 5 -0.79 8.98 -11.25
C ILE A 5 -0.24 8.69 -9.85
N MET A 6 1.08 8.51 -9.73
CA MET A 6 1.74 8.26 -8.45
C MET A 6 1.64 9.45 -7.49
N LYS A 7 1.76 10.69 -8.00
CA LYS A 7 1.51 11.92 -7.21
C LYS A 7 0.08 11.96 -6.68
N GLN A 8 -0.90 11.63 -7.52
CA GLN A 8 -2.30 11.63 -7.12
C GLN A 8 -2.61 10.52 -6.10
N TRP A 9 -2.06 9.33 -6.31
CA TRP A 9 -2.16 8.22 -5.37
C TRP A 9 -1.54 8.54 -4.00
N LEU A 10 -0.36 9.16 -3.97
CA LEU A 10 0.24 9.65 -2.72
C LEU A 10 -0.63 10.70 -2.04
N PHE A 11 -1.23 11.61 -2.79
CA PHE A 11 -2.12 12.63 -2.24
C PHE A 11 -3.42 12.04 -1.66
N ILE A 12 -3.99 11.02 -2.31
CA ILE A 12 -5.15 10.27 -1.82
C ILE A 12 -4.83 9.64 -0.46
N ASN A 13 -3.73 8.86 -0.39
CA ASN A 13 -3.30 8.24 0.86
C ASN A 13 -2.97 9.28 1.94
N TYR A 14 -2.34 10.40 1.57
CA TYR A 14 -2.07 11.51 2.48
C TYR A 14 -3.34 12.12 3.07
N CYS A 15 -4.37 12.37 2.24
CA CYS A 15 -5.67 12.82 2.73
C CYS A 15 -6.28 11.82 3.71
N GLY A 16 -6.13 10.52 3.39
CA GLY A 16 -6.61 9.48 4.27
C GLY A 16 -5.94 9.47 5.64
N GLN A 17 -4.61 9.61 5.65
CA GLN A 17 -3.86 9.72 6.91
C GLN A 17 -4.16 11.01 7.65
N LYS A 18 -4.22 12.15 6.97
CA LYS A 18 -4.48 13.44 7.64
C LYS A 18 -5.84 13.53 8.31
N ILE A 19 -6.85 12.88 7.74
CA ILE A 19 -8.21 12.86 8.32
C ILE A 19 -8.34 11.74 9.36
N GLY A 20 -7.78 10.56 9.09
CA GLY A 20 -7.89 9.38 9.95
C GLY A 20 -6.90 9.30 11.11
N GLN A 21 -5.87 10.16 11.17
CA GLN A 21 -4.86 10.11 12.22
C GLN A 21 -5.40 10.56 13.59
N LEU A 22 -5.09 9.76 14.61
CA LEU A 22 -5.19 10.15 16.02
C LEU A 22 -4.14 11.24 16.32
N LYS A 23 -4.49 12.20 17.18
CA LYS A 23 -3.63 13.34 17.54
C LYS A 23 -2.25 12.84 18.00
N GLY A 24 -1.18 13.26 17.33
CA GLY A 24 0.22 12.96 17.68
C GLY A 24 0.97 12.02 16.72
N ALA A 25 0.30 11.40 15.75
CA ALA A 25 0.95 10.49 14.82
C ALA A 25 1.79 11.22 13.74
N ASN A 26 2.98 10.68 13.41
CA ASN A 26 3.83 11.21 12.35
C ASN A 26 3.28 10.84 10.96
N VAL A 27 2.66 11.80 10.29
CA VAL A 27 2.04 11.66 8.95
C VAL A 27 2.98 11.05 7.92
N LYS A 28 4.27 11.42 7.96
CA LYS A 28 5.26 10.92 7.00
C LYS A 28 5.46 9.42 7.15
N GLU A 29 5.55 8.97 8.39
CA GLU A 29 5.76 7.55 8.70
C GLU A 29 4.50 6.73 8.42
N THR A 30 3.33 7.23 8.81
CA THR A 30 2.07 6.54 8.53
C THR A 30 1.80 6.46 7.04
N LEU A 31 2.11 7.51 6.27
CA LEU A 31 2.03 7.48 4.81
C LEU A 31 2.97 6.43 4.22
N LEU A 32 4.23 6.38 4.67
CA LEU A 32 5.18 5.36 4.23
C LEU A 32 4.66 3.96 4.53
N ASN A 33 4.12 3.71 5.71
CA ASN A 33 3.61 2.38 6.09
C ASN A 33 2.40 1.98 5.24
N VAL A 34 1.47 2.90 4.95
CA VAL A 34 0.30 2.62 4.09
C VAL A 34 0.72 2.37 2.64
N THR A 35 1.61 3.19 2.10
CA THR A 35 2.20 2.99 0.77
C THR A 35 2.94 1.65 0.69
N THR A 36 3.69 1.30 1.74
CA THR A 36 4.40 0.02 1.85
C THR A 36 3.43 -1.14 1.90
N SER A 37 2.38 -1.07 2.71
CA SER A 37 1.36 -2.12 2.81
C SER A 37 0.66 -2.36 1.48
N ASN A 38 0.17 -1.29 0.82
CA ASN A 38 -0.51 -1.40 -0.47
C ASN A 38 0.34 -2.09 -1.54
N LEU A 39 1.64 -1.76 -1.61
CA LEU A 39 2.56 -2.39 -2.56
C LEU A 39 3.00 -3.79 -2.13
N SER A 40 3.17 -4.01 -0.83
CA SER A 40 3.56 -5.32 -0.30
C SER A 40 2.47 -6.35 -0.54
N PHE A 41 1.18 -5.99 -0.43
CA PHE A 41 0.10 -6.93 -0.80
C PHE A 41 0.17 -7.38 -2.27
N ILE A 42 0.53 -6.48 -3.20
CA ILE A 42 0.70 -6.83 -4.62
C ILE A 42 1.91 -7.76 -4.79
N ILE A 43 3.05 -7.39 -4.20
CA ILE A 43 4.29 -8.16 -4.27
C ILE A 43 4.10 -9.56 -3.65
N TYR A 44 3.45 -9.64 -2.49
CA TYR A 44 3.14 -10.88 -1.81
C TYR A 44 2.16 -11.74 -2.59
N GLY A 45 1.16 -11.13 -3.24
CA GLY A 45 0.28 -11.84 -4.17
C GLY A 45 1.08 -12.52 -5.29
N LEU A 46 2.01 -11.80 -5.91
CA LEU A 46 2.88 -12.35 -6.98
C LEU A 46 3.84 -13.42 -6.46
N LEU A 47 4.50 -13.19 -5.32
CA LEU A 47 5.40 -14.18 -4.71
C LEU A 47 4.63 -15.45 -4.33
N LEU A 48 3.40 -15.31 -3.84
CA LEU A 48 2.54 -16.43 -3.50
C LEU A 48 2.13 -17.22 -4.73
N ASP A 49 1.78 -16.54 -5.82
CA ASP A 49 1.45 -17.18 -7.08
C ASP A 49 2.61 -18.03 -7.63
N ILE A 50 3.82 -17.45 -7.70
CA ILE A 50 5.04 -18.16 -8.11
C ILE A 50 5.33 -19.35 -7.17
N TYR A 51 5.20 -19.14 -5.86
CA TYR A 51 5.45 -20.18 -4.86
C TYR A 51 4.53 -21.39 -5.05
N VAL A 52 3.25 -21.17 -5.35
CA VAL A 52 2.30 -22.26 -5.63
C VAL A 52 2.57 -22.91 -6.98
N LEU A 53 2.92 -22.15 -8.03
CA LEU A 53 3.31 -22.70 -9.33
C LEU A 53 4.52 -23.65 -9.25
N LEU A 54 5.42 -23.42 -8.30
CA LEU A 54 6.55 -24.30 -8.01
C LEU A 54 6.18 -25.56 -7.18
N GLY A 55 4.90 -25.75 -6.85
CA GLY A 55 4.38 -26.92 -6.16
C GLY A 55 4.57 -26.92 -4.64
N PHE A 56 5.02 -25.81 -4.05
CA PHE A 56 5.20 -25.71 -2.61
C PHE A 56 3.86 -25.51 -1.89
N ARG A 57 3.65 -26.26 -0.80
CA ARG A 57 2.35 -26.32 -0.11
C ARG A 57 2.31 -25.67 1.28
N LYS A 58 3.47 -25.33 1.85
CA LYS A 58 3.56 -24.83 3.23
C LYS A 58 3.48 -23.30 3.26
N LEU A 59 2.32 -22.74 3.59
CA LEU A 59 2.11 -21.28 3.67
C LEU A 59 3.07 -20.57 4.66
N TRP A 60 3.49 -21.23 5.72
CA TRP A 60 4.44 -20.62 6.67
C TRP A 60 5.81 -20.30 6.06
N LEU A 61 6.26 -21.06 5.05
CA LEU A 61 7.53 -20.79 4.37
C LEU A 61 7.46 -19.49 3.56
N ILE A 62 6.30 -19.16 2.99
CA ILE A 62 6.18 -17.88 2.28
C ILE A 62 6.23 -16.70 3.24
N LEU A 63 5.67 -16.83 4.45
CA LEU A 63 5.72 -15.76 5.45
C LEU A 63 7.16 -15.49 5.91
N ILE A 64 7.97 -16.54 6.05
CA ILE A 64 9.39 -16.43 6.41
C ILE A 64 10.19 -15.66 5.35
N ILE A 65 9.81 -15.74 4.07
CA ILE A 65 10.49 -15.02 2.99
C ILE A 65 9.90 -13.62 2.79
N ALA A 66 8.57 -13.52 2.83
CA ALA A 66 7.82 -12.29 2.59
C ALA A 66 8.18 -11.20 3.61
N ILE A 67 8.20 -11.53 4.90
CA ILE A 67 8.45 -10.55 5.97
C ILE A 67 9.85 -9.91 5.80
N PRO A 68 10.97 -10.65 5.75
CA PRO A 68 12.28 -10.07 5.48
C PRO A 68 12.34 -9.30 4.17
N PHE A 69 11.70 -9.81 3.11
CA PHE A 69 11.69 -9.14 1.81
C PHE A 69 11.04 -7.75 1.90
N GLU A 70 9.93 -7.59 2.63
CA GLU A 70 9.32 -6.27 2.83
C GLU A 70 10.25 -5.32 3.58
N PHE A 71 10.87 -5.77 4.67
CA PHE A 71 11.72 -4.91 5.49
C PHE A 71 13.04 -4.53 4.80
N PHE A 72 13.68 -5.48 4.10
CA PHE A 72 14.99 -5.26 3.49
C PHE A 72 14.94 -4.75 2.05
N VAL A 73 13.87 -5.04 1.31
CA VAL A 73 13.77 -4.69 -0.12
C VAL A 73 12.64 -3.69 -0.37
N THR A 74 11.39 -4.05 -0.09
CA THR A 74 10.23 -3.24 -0.47
C THR A 74 10.22 -1.87 0.21
N ARG A 75 10.37 -1.82 1.54
CA ARG A 75 10.28 -0.58 2.32
C ARG A 75 11.40 0.42 1.95
N PRO A 76 12.69 0.01 1.82
CA PRO A 76 13.74 0.89 1.33
C PRO A 76 13.49 1.43 -0.08
N LEU A 77 13.03 0.58 -1.01
CA LEU A 77 12.72 1.01 -2.38
C LEU A 77 11.60 2.04 -2.42
N ILE A 78 10.52 1.84 -1.67
CA ILE A 78 9.41 2.79 -1.57
C ILE A 78 9.89 4.11 -0.98
N LYS A 79 10.68 4.06 0.10
CA LYS A 79 11.25 5.26 0.72
C LYS A 79 12.15 6.03 -0.26
N LYS A 80 12.92 5.35 -1.09
CA LYS A 80 13.87 5.95 -2.05
C LYS A 80 13.18 6.48 -3.32
N HIS A 81 12.18 5.77 -3.84
CA HIS A 81 11.62 6.04 -5.17
C HIS A 81 10.23 6.63 -5.16
N ILE A 82 9.40 6.33 -4.15
CA ILE A 82 8.01 6.78 -4.10
C ILE A 82 7.88 7.98 -3.17
N MET A 83 8.43 7.91 -1.96
CA MET A 83 8.35 9.02 -1.00
C MET A 83 9.15 10.26 -1.41
N THR A 84 10.01 10.16 -2.42
CA THR A 84 10.80 11.27 -2.98
C THR A 84 10.06 12.03 -4.08
N ILE A 85 8.95 11.50 -4.60
CA ILE A 85 8.19 12.08 -5.72
C ILE A 85 7.46 13.35 -5.32
N MET A 86 7.01 13.41 -4.07
CA MET A 86 6.32 14.56 -3.51
C MET A 86 6.73 14.71 -2.05
N SER A 87 7.18 15.90 -1.69
CA SER A 87 7.50 16.19 -0.29
C SER A 87 6.23 16.25 0.56
N VAL A 88 6.37 16.02 1.87
CA VAL A 88 5.24 16.15 2.80
C VAL A 88 4.71 17.58 2.82
N GLN A 89 5.60 18.57 2.65
CA GLN A 89 5.25 19.98 2.56
C GLN A 89 4.41 20.29 1.32
N GLU A 90 4.75 19.70 0.17
CA GLU A 90 3.97 19.84 -1.07
C GLU A 90 2.59 19.17 -0.94
N LEU A 91 2.53 17.99 -0.31
CA LEU A 91 1.26 17.31 0.02
C LEU A 91 0.39 18.17 0.96
N GLU A 92 0.99 18.82 1.96
CA GLU A 92 0.29 19.70 2.89
C GLU A 92 -0.23 20.96 2.21
N ALA A 93 0.60 21.61 1.38
CA ALA A 93 0.19 22.79 0.61
C ALA A 93 -1.01 22.45 -0.29
N ARG A 94 -0.95 21.31 -0.99
CA ARG A 94 -2.04 20.83 -1.83
C ARG A 94 -3.30 20.49 -1.02
N TYR A 95 -3.16 19.93 0.18
CA TYR A 95 -4.28 19.63 1.06
C TYR A 95 -5.01 20.90 1.53
N LYS A 96 -4.26 21.97 1.85
CA LYS A 96 -4.84 23.24 2.31
C LYS A 96 -5.68 23.93 1.23
N ILE A 97 -5.23 23.93 -0.03
CA ILE A 97 -5.98 24.52 -1.15
C ILE A 97 -7.15 23.66 -1.63
N THR A 98 -7.18 22.38 -1.28
CA THR A 98 -8.21 21.44 -1.76
C THR A 98 -9.53 21.65 -0.98
N PRO A 99 -10.68 21.77 -1.67
CA PRO A 99 -12.00 21.86 -1.03
C PRO A 99 -12.26 20.70 -0.07
N ARG A 100 -12.99 20.95 1.02
CA ARG A 100 -13.29 19.93 2.05
C ARG A 100 -13.96 18.68 1.47
N TRP A 101 -14.93 18.85 0.58
CA TRP A 101 -15.65 17.72 -0.03
C TRP A 101 -14.72 16.80 -0.85
N LYS A 102 -13.78 17.38 -1.62
CA LYS A 102 -12.77 16.60 -2.35
C LYS A 102 -11.84 15.83 -1.41
N ARG A 103 -11.45 16.43 -0.29
CA ARG A 103 -10.62 15.76 0.73
C ARG A 103 -11.34 14.56 1.35
N ILE A 104 -12.63 14.69 1.65
CA ILE A 104 -13.45 13.60 2.16
C ILE A 104 -13.58 12.49 1.11
N MET A 105 -13.84 12.85 -0.15
CA MET A 105 -13.88 11.88 -1.25
C MET A 105 -12.54 11.12 -1.37
N PHE A 106 -11.40 11.80 -1.28
CA PHE A 106 -10.08 11.15 -1.29
C PHE A 106 -9.82 10.30 -0.06
N PHE A 107 -10.33 10.69 1.12
CA PHE A 107 -10.26 9.84 2.31
C PHE A 107 -11.05 8.54 2.12
N ILE A 108 -12.28 8.62 1.62
CA ILE A 108 -13.08 7.43 1.30
C ILE A 108 -12.35 6.56 0.28
N LEU A 109 -11.76 7.17 -0.75
CA LEU A 109 -10.98 6.45 -1.76
C LEU A 109 -9.74 5.77 -1.15
N ALA A 110 -9.05 6.40 -0.20
CA ALA A 110 -7.92 5.78 0.49
C ALA A 110 -8.35 4.55 1.29
N ILE A 111 -9.50 4.59 1.96
CA ILE A 111 -10.07 3.43 2.66
C ILE A 111 -10.39 2.31 1.65
N LEU A 112 -11.08 2.66 0.56
CA LEU A 112 -11.42 1.69 -0.49
C LEU A 112 -10.17 1.03 -1.08
N ILE A 113 -9.09 1.78 -1.33
CA ILE A 113 -7.82 1.23 -1.81
C ILE A 113 -7.29 0.18 -0.84
N VAL A 114 -7.23 0.49 0.46
CA VAL A 114 -6.73 -0.46 1.46
C VAL A 114 -7.61 -1.71 1.53
N LEU A 115 -8.94 -1.53 1.58
CA LEU A 115 -9.88 -2.65 1.60
C LEU A 115 -9.78 -3.52 0.34
N SER A 116 -9.65 -2.90 -0.83
CA SER A 116 -9.44 -3.59 -2.10
C SER A 116 -8.11 -4.35 -2.13
N SER A 117 -7.02 -3.78 -1.60
CA SER A 117 -5.73 -4.49 -1.52
C SER A 117 -5.81 -5.73 -0.63
N VAL A 118 -6.49 -5.62 0.52
CA VAL A 118 -6.72 -6.76 1.42
C VAL A 118 -7.63 -7.80 0.78
N ALA A 119 -8.73 -7.37 0.15
CA ALA A 119 -9.65 -8.26 -0.56
C ALA A 119 -8.95 -9.01 -1.70
N LEU A 120 -8.14 -8.32 -2.51
CA LEU A 120 -7.33 -8.94 -3.56
C LEU A 120 -6.39 -10.01 -3.00
N PHE A 121 -5.72 -9.72 -1.89
CA PHE A 121 -4.85 -10.70 -1.23
C PHE A 121 -5.62 -11.95 -0.80
N PHE A 122 -6.80 -11.80 -0.19
CA PHE A 122 -7.64 -12.95 0.17
C PHE A 122 -8.19 -13.70 -1.04
N THR A 123 -8.58 -12.99 -2.10
CA THR A 123 -9.02 -13.62 -3.35
C THR A 123 -7.91 -14.47 -3.96
N ILE A 124 -6.67 -13.97 -3.97
CA ILE A 124 -5.50 -14.75 -4.42
C ILE A 124 -5.32 -16.00 -3.54
N ILE A 125 -5.38 -15.87 -2.21
CA ILE A 125 -5.29 -17.04 -1.32
C ILE A 125 -6.42 -18.04 -1.59
N PHE A 126 -7.65 -17.58 -1.76
CA PHE A 126 -8.81 -18.45 -1.99
C PHE A 126 -8.77 -19.12 -3.36
N SER A 127 -8.34 -18.41 -4.42
CA SER A 127 -8.16 -19.02 -5.74
C SER A 127 -7.08 -20.09 -5.72
N LEU A 128 -6.07 -19.95 -4.86
CA LEU A 128 -5.06 -20.98 -4.71
C LEU A 128 -5.64 -22.26 -4.08
N LYS A 129 -6.59 -22.16 -3.14
CA LYS A 129 -7.30 -23.32 -2.56
C LYS A 129 -7.92 -24.22 -3.64
N PHE A 130 -8.42 -23.65 -4.73
CA PHE A 130 -8.97 -24.41 -5.88
C PHE A 130 -7.94 -25.28 -6.63
N PHE A 131 -6.64 -25.04 -6.46
CA PHE A 131 -5.57 -25.89 -7.01
C PHE A 131 -5.07 -26.96 -6.01
N TYR A 132 -5.58 -26.96 -4.78
CA TYR A 132 -5.19 -27.87 -3.70
C TYR A 132 -6.20 -29.01 -3.44
N ASP A 133 -7.37 -28.97 -4.08
CA ASP A 133 -8.33 -30.09 -4.19
C ASP A 133 -8.22 -30.72 -5.59
#